data_AF-A0A9P5TS33-F1
#
_entry.id   AF-A0A9P5TS33-F1
#
_cell.length_a   1.000
_cell.length_b   1.000
_cell.length_c   1.000
_cell.angle_alpha   90.00
_cell.angle_beta   90.00
_cell.angle_gamma   90.00
#
_symmetry.space_group_name_H-M   'P 1'
#
loop_
_entity.id
_entity.type
_entity.pdbx_description
1 polymer ?
#
loop_
_entity_poly.entity_id
_entity_poly.type
_entity_poly.pdbx_seq_one_letter_code
_entity_poly.pdbx_strand_id
1 'polypeptide(L)'
;YMPFSSELDWRFAEWAVKDGPGQNATDRLLSVPGIREKLGLSYNNMRALLQKVDSIPDRVGVWQERSLSFRSNPNDVYTIRFRDPVEAVKMLFADPAFKMEIIYAPKKVY
;
A
#
# COMPACT_ATOMS: atom_id res chain seq x y z
N TYR A 1 11.68 -1.91 -3.05
CA TYR A 1 11.53 -1.81 -1.59
C TYR A 1 11.21 -0.41 -1.09
N MET A 2 11.30 0.64 -1.91
CA MET A 2 10.91 1.99 -1.50
C MET A 2 9.52 1.98 -0.85
N PRO A 3 9.33 2.60 0.32
CA PRO A 3 10.23 3.55 1.00
C PRO A 3 11.32 2.93 1.89
N PHE A 4 11.35 1.60 2.06
CA PHE A 4 12.33 0.90 2.90
C PHE A 4 13.74 0.90 2.28
N SER A 5 14.75 0.97 3.16
CA SER A 5 16.16 1.12 2.80
C SER A 5 16.80 -0.19 2.32
N SER A 6 16.24 -1.34 2.70
CA SER A 6 16.74 -2.67 2.32
C SER A 6 15.61 -3.72 2.38
N GLU A 7 15.87 -4.93 1.86
CA GLU A 7 14.94 -6.05 2.01
C GLU A 7 14.76 -6.43 3.49
N LEU A 8 15.84 -6.41 4.28
CA LEU A 8 15.79 -6.70 5.72
C LEU A 8 14.89 -5.69 6.44
N ASP A 9 15.05 -4.39 6.14
CA ASP A 9 14.21 -3.31 6.67
C ASP A 9 12.72 -3.53 6.34
N TRP A 10 12.41 -3.97 5.12
CA TRP A 10 11.04 -4.31 4.72
C TRP A 10 10.50 -5.59 5.38
N ARG A 11 11.31 -6.66 5.47
CA ARG A 11 10.89 -7.94 6.08
C ARG A 11 10.63 -7.79 7.58
N PHE A 12 11.46 -7.02 8.28
CA PHE A 12 11.22 -6.73 9.69
C PHE A 12 9.93 -5.93 9.85
N ALA A 13 9.70 -4.92 9.01
CA ALA A 13 8.48 -4.14 9.00
C ALA A 13 7.23 -5.02 8.78
N GLU A 14 7.28 -5.93 7.80
CA GLU A 14 6.20 -6.89 7.53
C GLU A 14 5.91 -7.77 8.74
N TRP A 15 6.94 -8.37 9.34
CA TRP A 15 6.81 -9.18 10.56
C TRP A 15 6.22 -8.37 11.71
N ALA A 16 6.70 -7.15 11.95
CA ALA A 16 6.24 -6.31 13.05
C ALA A 16 4.76 -5.93 12.91
N VAL A 17 4.25 -5.78 11.68
CA VAL A 17 2.85 -5.44 11.40
C VAL A 17 1.93 -6.67 11.44
N LYS A 18 2.37 -7.81 10.88
CA LYS A 18 1.54 -9.02 10.75
C LYS A 18 1.54 -9.89 12.01
N ASP A 19 2.72 -10.15 12.55
CA ASP A 19 2.96 -11.18 13.56
C ASP A 19 3.53 -10.61 14.87
N GLY A 20 3.75 -9.30 14.91
CA GLY A 20 4.41 -8.63 16.03
C GLY A 20 3.62 -8.71 17.34
N PRO A 21 4.30 -8.73 18.51
CA PRO A 21 3.69 -8.82 19.85
C PRO A 21 2.90 -7.55 20.28
N GLY A 22 2.52 -6.69 19.34
CA GLY A 22 1.87 -5.40 19.55
C GLY A 22 2.85 -4.22 19.52
N GLN A 23 2.32 -3.03 19.23
CA GLN A 23 3.11 -1.81 18.97
C GLN A 23 4.11 -1.49 20.10
N ASN A 24 3.67 -1.58 21.36
CA ASN A 24 4.51 -1.28 22.53
C ASN A 24 5.67 -2.27 22.69
N ALA A 25 5.48 -3.55 22.34
CA ALA A 25 6.52 -4.56 22.45
C ALA A 25 7.55 -4.40 21.33
N THR A 26 7.09 -4.08 20.12
CA THR A 26 7.98 -3.69 19.01
C THR A 26 8.79 -2.44 19.36
N ASP A 27 8.18 -1.43 19.98
CA ASP A 27 8.89 -0.22 20.42
C ASP A 27 9.96 -0.51 21.47
N ARG A 28 9.67 -1.40 22.43
CA ARG A 28 10.67 -1.84 23.42
C ARG A 28 11.84 -2.55 22.75
N LEU A 29 11.58 -3.40 21.75
CA LEU A 29 12.63 -4.08 20.99
C LEU A 29 13.48 -3.06 20.21
N LEU A 30 12.87 -2.10 19.53
CA LEU A 30 13.57 -1.06 18.78
C LEU A 30 14.36 -0.11 19.69
N SER A 31 13.98 0.01 20.96
CA SER A 31 14.68 0.81 21.97
C SER A 31 15.95 0.13 22.51
N VAL A 32 16.17 -1.16 22.25
CA VAL A 32 17.39 -1.84 22.67
C VAL A 32 18.59 -1.27 21.88
N PRO A 33 19.63 -0.76 22.57
CA PRO A 33 20.78 -0.16 21.91
C PRO A 33 21.45 -1.10 20.91
N GLY A 34 21.70 -0.62 19.68
CA GLY A 34 22.39 -1.38 18.64
C GLY A 34 21.50 -2.26 17.77
N ILE A 35 20.22 -2.49 18.11
CA ILE A 35 19.34 -3.30 17.26
C ILE A 35 19.07 -2.61 15.93
N ARG A 36 18.73 -1.32 15.97
CA ARG A 36 18.41 -0.54 14.77
C ARG A 36 19.59 -0.48 13.81
N GLU A 37 20.79 -0.24 14.34
CA GLU A 37 22.02 -0.12 13.56
C GLU A 37 22.43 -1.46 12.96
N LYS A 38 22.37 -2.56 13.73
CA LYS A 38 22.73 -3.90 13.26
C LYS A 38 21.78 -4.43 12.20
N LEU A 39 20.48 -4.11 12.30
CA LEU A 39 19.46 -4.50 11.33
C LEU A 39 19.32 -3.48 10.18
N GLY A 40 19.94 -2.30 10.28
CA GLY A 40 19.84 -1.25 9.28
C GLY A 40 18.42 -0.70 9.12
N LEU A 41 17.64 -0.64 10.20
CA LEU A 41 16.23 -0.24 10.14
C LEU A 41 16.08 1.27 9.95
N SER A 42 15.17 1.61 9.06
CA SER A 42 14.91 2.98 8.64
C SER A 42 13.93 3.75 9.54
N TYR A 43 13.35 3.07 10.52
CA TYR A 43 12.42 3.61 11.52
C TYR A 43 12.94 3.31 12.93
N ASN A 44 12.49 4.10 13.90
CA ASN A 44 12.91 4.01 15.31
C ASN A 44 11.80 3.54 16.26
N ASN A 45 10.54 3.51 15.80
CA ASN A 45 9.39 3.01 16.52
C ASN A 45 8.30 2.58 15.53
N MET A 46 7.26 1.93 16.05
CA MET A 46 6.11 1.45 15.31
C MET A 46 5.35 2.58 14.64
N ARG A 47 5.25 3.75 15.29
CA ARG A 47 4.60 4.92 14.69
C ARG A 47 5.33 5.40 13.43
N ALA A 48 6.65 5.50 13.47
CA ALA A 48 7.49 5.89 12.33
C ALA A 48 7.43 4.83 11.23
N LEU A 49 7.36 3.55 11.60
CA LEU A 49 7.12 2.46 10.66
C LEU A 49 5.76 2.64 9.95
N LEU A 50 4.68 2.86 10.70
CA LEU A 50 3.35 3.04 10.12
C LEU A 50 3.27 4.29 9.24
N GLN A 51 3.84 5.42 9.68
CA GLN A 51 3.94 6.63 8.85
C GLN A 51 4.71 6.38 7.55
N LYS A 52 5.74 5.53 7.61
CA LYS A 52 6.49 5.14 6.43
C LYS A 52 5.65 4.27 5.49
N VAL A 53 4.84 3.36 6.03
CA VAL A 53 3.85 2.61 5.23
C VAL A 53 2.82 3.56 4.62
N ASP A 54 2.29 4.52 5.39
CA ASP A 54 1.32 5.52 4.91
C ASP A 54 1.90 6.45 3.83
N SER A 55 3.22 6.65 3.82
CA SER A 55 3.91 7.42 2.77
C SER A 55 3.99 6.69 1.43
N ILE A 56 3.66 5.40 1.38
CA ILE A 56 3.60 4.65 0.13
C ILE A 56 2.48 5.26 -0.71
N PRO A 57 2.79 5.87 -1.87
CA PRO A 57 1.76 6.46 -2.69
C PRO A 57 0.78 5.36 -3.11
N ASP A 58 -0.50 5.72 -3.07
CA ASP A 58 -1.58 4.84 -3.48
C ASP A 58 -1.31 4.40 -4.92
N ARG A 59 -1.04 3.11 -5.12
CA ARG A 59 -0.54 2.59 -6.39
C ARG A 59 -1.59 2.62 -7.50
N VAL A 60 -2.81 3.05 -7.26
CA VAL A 60 -3.93 2.87 -8.20
C VAL A 60 -4.85 4.07 -8.11
N GLY A 61 -4.41 5.20 -8.68
CA GLY A 61 -5.15 6.46 -8.65
C GLY A 61 -5.61 6.89 -7.25
N VAL A 62 -6.49 7.89 -7.19
CA VAL A 62 -7.12 8.32 -5.94
C VAL A 62 -8.46 7.63 -5.78
N TRP A 63 -8.73 7.08 -4.59
CA TRP A 63 -10.08 6.60 -4.25
C TRP A 63 -11.09 7.75 -4.32
N GLN A 64 -12.17 7.51 -5.04
CA GLN A 64 -13.31 8.43 -5.13
C GLN A 64 -14.49 7.83 -4.39
N GLU A 65 -15.17 8.66 -3.62
CA GLU A 65 -16.41 8.29 -2.93
C GLU A 65 -17.58 9.09 -3.52
N ARG A 66 -18.69 8.39 -3.76
CA ARG A 66 -19.95 8.98 -4.21
C ARG A 66 -21.11 8.35 -3.46
N SER A 67 -22.03 9.18 -3.00
CA SER A 67 -23.29 8.75 -2.43
C SER A 67 -24.33 8.67 -3.54
N LEU A 68 -25.00 7.53 -3.64
CA LEU A 68 -26.15 7.33 -4.52
C LEU A 68 -27.41 7.20 -3.68
N SER A 69 -28.50 7.80 -4.16
CA SER A 69 -29.85 7.56 -3.66
C SER A 69 -30.75 7.21 -4.85
N PHE A 70 -31.70 6.30 -4.62
CA PHE A 70 -32.63 5.87 -5.66
C PHE A 70 -33.99 6.51 -5.42
N ARG A 71 -34.67 6.94 -6.49
CA ARG A 71 -36.02 7.54 -6.38
C ARG A 71 -37.04 6.60 -5.73
N SER A 72 -36.82 5.28 -5.86
CA SER A 72 -37.67 4.25 -5.24
C SER A 72 -37.52 4.19 -3.72
N ASN A 73 -36.36 4.57 -3.17
CA ASN A 73 -36.12 4.61 -1.73
C ASN A 73 -35.25 5.83 -1.36
N PRO A 74 -35.85 7.03 -1.27
CA PRO A 74 -35.10 8.28 -1.09
C PRO A 74 -34.40 8.41 0.28
N ASN A 75 -34.78 7.59 1.26
CA ASN A 75 -34.11 7.56 2.57
C ASN A 75 -32.84 6.68 2.59
N ASP A 76 -32.64 5.84 1.58
CA ASP A 76 -31.47 4.96 1.53
C ASP A 76 -30.35 5.64 0.73
N VAL A 77 -29.23 5.88 1.41
CA VAL A 77 -28.01 6.41 0.80
C VAL A 77 -26.96 5.33 0.74
N TYR A 78 -26.55 4.99 -0.48
CA TYR A 78 -25.53 3.99 -0.76
C TYR A 78 -24.21 4.68 -1.05
N THR A 79 -23.17 4.29 -0.32
CA THR A 79 -21.82 4.82 -0.54
C THR A 79 -21.08 3.92 -1.51
N ILE A 80 -20.70 4.44 -2.67
CA ILE A 80 -19.86 3.75 -3.65
C ILE A 80 -18.46 4.33 -3.59
N ARG A 81 -17.48 3.43 -3.52
CA ARG A 81 -16.06 3.74 -3.64
C ARG A 81 -15.53 3.15 -4.93
N PHE A 82 -14.91 3.97 -5.76
CA PHE A 82 -14.33 3.54 -7.03
C PHE A 82 -13.04 4.30 -7.33
N ARG A 83 -12.30 3.83 -8.33
CA ARG A 83 -11.07 4.44 -8.84
C ARG A 83 -11.23 4.69 -10.33
N ASP A 84 -10.40 5.58 -10.88
CA ASP A 84 -10.33 5.75 -12.32
C ASP A 84 -9.81 4.42 -12.95
N PRO A 85 -10.62 3.76 -13.79
CA PRO A 85 -10.21 2.49 -14.41
C PRO A 85 -8.98 2.66 -15.30
N VAL A 86 -8.76 3.83 -15.91
CA VAL A 86 -7.61 4.09 -16.77
C VAL A 86 -6.33 4.12 -15.95
N GLU A 87 -6.34 4.80 -14.80
CA GLU A 87 -5.20 4.84 -13.88
C GLU A 87 -4.91 3.47 -13.28
N ALA A 88 -5.95 2.69 -12.97
CA ALA A 88 -5.78 1.31 -12.51
C ALA A 88 -5.11 0.43 -13.57
N VAL A 89 -5.54 0.53 -14.82
CA VAL A 89 -4.94 -0.21 -15.94
C VAL A 89 -3.49 0.24 -16.16
N LYS A 90 -3.20 1.55 -16.24
CA LYS A 90 -1.82 2.06 -16.39
C LYS A 90 -0.88 1.50 -15.32
N MET A 91 -1.36 1.36 -14.10
CA MET A 91 -0.59 0.81 -12.99
C MET A 91 -0.33 -0.69 -13.11
N LEU A 92 -1.30 -1.47 -13.58
CA LEU A 92 -1.07 -2.87 -13.93
C LEU A 92 0.01 -3.02 -15.01
N PHE A 93 0.02 -2.14 -16.01
CA PHE A 93 1.05 -2.11 -17.04
C PHE A 93 2.44 -1.68 -16.50
N ALA A 94 2.48 -0.83 -15.48
CA ALA A 94 3.73 -0.33 -14.89
C ALA A 94 4.36 -1.30 -13.89
N ASP A 95 3.59 -2.25 -13.34
CA ASP A 95 4.07 -3.20 -12.35
C ASP A 95 4.89 -4.33 -13.01
N PRO A 96 6.20 -4.47 -12.68
CA PRO A 96 7.06 -5.49 -13.24
C PRO A 96 6.57 -6.93 -13.03
N ALA A 97 5.74 -7.18 -12.00
CA ALA A 97 5.18 -8.50 -11.73
C ALA A 97 4.34 -9.03 -12.91
N PHE A 98 3.66 -8.14 -13.63
CA PHE A 98 2.77 -8.51 -14.73
C PHE A 98 3.44 -8.40 -16.10
N LYS A 99 4.74 -8.09 -16.17
CA LYS A 99 5.45 -7.85 -17.43
C LYS A 99 5.34 -9.02 -18.43
N MET A 100 5.32 -10.25 -17.92
CA MET A 100 5.21 -11.46 -18.75
C MET A 100 3.78 -11.82 -19.14
N GLU A 101 2.77 -11.21 -18.50
CA GLU A 101 1.35 -11.49 -18.72
C GLU A 101 0.71 -10.51 -19.72
N ILE A 102 1.41 -9.44 -20.09
CA ILE A 102 0.94 -8.44 -21.04
C ILE A 102 1.08 -8.95 -22.48
N ILE A 103 -0.05 -9.22 -23.13
CA ILE A 103 -0.12 -9.68 -24.52
C ILE A 103 -0.63 -8.55 -25.41
N TYR A 104 0.07 -8.29 -26.52
CA TYR A 104 -0.33 -7.30 -27.53
C TYR A 104 -0.91 -7.99 -28.77
N ALA A 105 -2.05 -7.51 -29.25
CA ALA A 105 -2.68 -7.98 -30.48
C ALA A 105 -2.88 -6.80 -31.45
N PRO A 106 -2.70 -7.00 -32.77
CA PRO A 106 -2.89 -5.94 -33.75
C PRO A 106 -4.37 -5.50 -33.80
N LYS A 107 -4.59 -4.18 -33.77
CA LYS A 107 -5.93 -3.57 -33.96
C LYS A 107 -5.99 -2.90 -35.33
N LYS A 108 -6.94 -3.32 -36.17
CA LYS A 108 -7.23 -2.62 -37.43
C LYS A 108 -8.03 -1.36 -37.15
N VAL A 109 -7.51 -0.20 -37.56
CA VAL A 109 -8.18 1.10 -37.47
C VAL A 109 -8.43 1.56 -38.91
N TYR A 110 -9.67 1.94 -39.22
CA TYR A 110 -10.11 2.40 -40.54
C TYR A 110 -10.20 3.92 -40.57
#